data_AF-A0A9D5T925-F1
#
_entry.id   AF-A0A9D5T925-F1
#
_cell.length_a   1.000
_cell.length_b   1.000
_cell.length_c   1.000
_cell.angle_alpha   90.00
_cell.angle_beta   90.00
_cell.angle_gamma   90.00
#
_symmetry.space_group_name_H-M   'P 1'
#
loop_
_entity.id
_entity.type
_entity.pdbx_description
1 polymer ?
#
loop_
_entity_poly.entity_id
_entity_poly.type
_entity_poly.pdbx_seq_one_letter_code
_entity_poly.pdbx_strand_id
1 'polypeptide(L)'
;MEHRDRATGWQHAKLSGHKNEDLVKELLDSNRDFQQHFLNRINRAHATIKETSIGGLHETNVPSVNGRKTKSKTDLKVYLNTNEVVNVSIKKSLSGQVYFVRAGLFIDTFEKQFDAKIPVDVQRAINLFWAAADDAVDIIKEFGDRSNKKNFDLQMRHESVNATTLKAYDEHLYNALLEWFTDNAYELAKLSFSMGAVRDSKEWSDYVWYVNLLGENDTDDIFFIEDICHAVQEIANEETYYGSPFGGTTIQLPFGFVQWHQGQLQFHHNYDKLKNILK
;
A
#
# COMPACT_ATOMS: atom_id res chain seq x y z
N MET A 1 -13.90 14.65 -23.17
CA MET A 1 -13.65 13.68 -22.08
C MET A 1 -14.84 13.72 -21.16
N GLU A 2 -15.68 12.69 -21.19
CA GLU A 2 -16.82 12.61 -20.25
C GLU A 2 -16.29 12.53 -18.81
N HIS A 3 -16.79 13.44 -17.99
CA HIS A 3 -16.46 13.51 -16.58
C HIS A 3 -17.14 12.33 -15.86
N ARG A 4 -16.44 11.19 -15.77
CA ARG A 4 -16.92 10.06 -14.97
C ARG A 4 -16.96 10.47 -13.51
N ASP A 5 -17.98 10.04 -12.78
CA ASP A 5 -17.99 10.19 -11.33
C ASP A 5 -16.92 9.26 -10.71
N ARG A 6 -16.57 9.48 -9.44
CA ARG A 6 -15.49 8.72 -8.79
C ARG A 6 -15.80 7.22 -8.66
N ALA A 7 -17.06 6.84 -8.47
CA ALA A 7 -17.45 5.44 -8.28
C ALA A 7 -17.38 4.66 -9.60
N THR A 8 -17.90 5.23 -10.68
CA THR A 8 -17.81 4.71 -12.04
C THR A 8 -16.35 4.67 -12.52
N GLY A 9 -15.56 5.72 -12.23
CA GLY A 9 -14.13 5.73 -12.48
C GLY A 9 -13.38 4.57 -11.81
N TRP A 10 -13.69 4.28 -10.54
CA TRP A 10 -13.07 3.18 -9.81
C TRP A 10 -13.46 1.80 -10.33
N GLN A 11 -14.73 1.58 -10.68
CA GLN A 11 -15.19 0.34 -11.30
C GLN A 11 -14.48 0.08 -12.63
N HIS A 12 -14.34 1.10 -13.48
CA HIS A 12 -13.58 0.99 -14.73
C HIS A 12 -12.09 0.71 -14.49
N ALA A 13 -11.47 1.36 -13.50
CA ALA A 13 -10.08 1.12 -13.15
C ALA A 13 -9.85 -0.34 -12.71
N LYS A 14 -10.77 -0.90 -11.92
CA LYS A 14 -10.72 -2.31 -11.51
C LYS A 14 -10.88 -3.29 -12.67
N LEU A 15 -11.90 -3.09 -13.51
CA LEU A 15 -12.13 -3.96 -14.66
C LEU A 15 -10.95 -3.95 -15.64
N SER A 16 -10.38 -2.78 -15.90
CA SER A 16 -9.17 -2.67 -16.73
C SER A 16 -7.92 -3.24 -16.05
N GLY A 17 -7.82 -3.18 -14.72
CA GLY A 17 -6.78 -3.88 -13.95
C GLY A 17 -6.84 -5.39 -14.16
N HIS A 18 -8.02 -6.01 -13.96
CA HIS A 18 -8.19 -7.45 -14.17
C HIS A 18 -7.93 -7.87 -15.61
N LYS A 19 -8.39 -7.09 -16.59
CA LYS A 19 -8.07 -7.35 -18.00
C LYS A 19 -6.57 -7.34 -18.26
N ASN A 20 -5.82 -6.46 -17.59
CA ASN A 20 -4.36 -6.42 -17.71
C ASN A 20 -3.71 -7.68 -17.11
N GLU A 21 -4.19 -8.14 -15.94
CA GLU A 21 -3.73 -9.40 -15.32
C GLU A 21 -3.98 -10.61 -16.24
N ASP A 22 -5.16 -10.69 -16.87
CA ASP A 22 -5.51 -11.75 -17.82
C ASP A 22 -4.54 -11.77 -19.02
N LEU A 23 -4.22 -10.60 -19.60
CA LEU A 23 -3.30 -10.48 -20.73
C LEU A 23 -1.86 -10.87 -20.34
N VAL A 24 -1.40 -10.48 -19.15
CA VAL A 24 -0.07 -10.87 -18.65
C VAL A 24 0.01 -12.38 -18.53
N LYS A 25 -1.04 -13.01 -17.98
CA LYS A 25 -1.13 -14.47 -17.87
C LYS A 25 -1.09 -15.15 -19.24
N GLU A 26 -1.92 -14.69 -20.19
CA GLU A 26 -1.98 -15.25 -21.54
C GLU A 26 -0.61 -15.20 -22.24
N LEU A 27 0.10 -14.08 -22.14
CA LEU A 27 1.45 -13.97 -22.70
C LEU A 27 2.46 -14.87 -21.98
N LEU A 28 2.41 -14.98 -20.65
CA LEU A 28 3.26 -15.94 -19.93
C LEU A 28 2.94 -17.38 -20.29
N ASP A 29 1.72 -17.73 -20.66
CA ASP A 29 1.38 -19.11 -21.04
C ASP A 29 1.73 -19.43 -22.51
N SER A 30 1.70 -18.43 -23.40
CA SER A 30 1.75 -18.65 -24.86
C SER A 30 2.96 -18.08 -25.59
N ASN A 31 3.67 -17.10 -25.01
CA ASN A 31 4.76 -16.38 -25.67
C ASN A 31 6.12 -16.66 -24.99
N ARG A 32 6.98 -17.43 -25.66
CA ARG A 32 8.30 -17.84 -25.13
C ARG A 32 9.26 -16.68 -24.88
N ASP A 33 9.25 -15.66 -25.74
CA ASP A 33 10.12 -14.50 -25.56
C ASP A 33 9.70 -13.68 -24.34
N PHE A 34 8.38 -13.53 -24.15
CA PHE A 34 7.82 -12.89 -22.96
C PHE A 34 8.13 -13.66 -21.68
N GLN A 35 8.00 -14.99 -21.70
CA GLN A 35 8.40 -15.86 -20.59
C GLN A 35 9.88 -15.69 -20.23
N GLN A 36 10.77 -15.76 -21.22
CA GLN A 36 12.20 -15.65 -20.98
C GLN A 36 12.57 -14.26 -20.45
N HIS A 37 11.94 -13.20 -20.97
CA HIS A 37 12.15 -11.84 -20.50
C HIS A 37 11.73 -11.68 -19.03
N PHE A 38 10.58 -12.23 -18.63
CA PHE A 38 10.15 -12.28 -17.24
C PHE A 38 11.16 -13.04 -16.36
N LEU A 39 11.52 -14.27 -16.75
CA LEU A 39 12.44 -15.13 -15.99
C LEU A 39 13.82 -14.50 -15.80
N ASN A 40 14.33 -13.79 -16.81
CA ASN A 40 15.61 -13.09 -16.71
C ASN A 40 15.56 -12.00 -15.64
N ARG A 41 14.49 -11.21 -15.58
CA ARG A 41 14.35 -10.09 -14.63
C ARG A 41 14.16 -10.53 -13.18
N ILE A 42 13.64 -11.73 -12.95
CA ILE A 42 13.54 -12.33 -11.62
C ILE A 42 14.72 -13.26 -11.27
N ASN A 43 15.81 -13.20 -12.02
CA ASN A 43 17.01 -14.03 -11.83
C ASN A 43 16.71 -15.55 -11.85
N ARG A 44 15.86 -16.00 -12.78
CA ARG A 44 15.49 -17.40 -13.02
C ARG A 44 15.66 -17.81 -14.49
N ALA A 45 16.65 -17.25 -15.18
CA ALA A 45 16.90 -17.45 -16.61
C ALA A 45 16.98 -18.92 -17.07
N HIS A 46 17.36 -19.84 -16.18
CA HIS A 46 17.48 -21.28 -16.46
C HIS A 46 16.22 -22.10 -16.15
N ALA A 47 15.23 -21.50 -15.48
CA ALA A 47 13.98 -22.17 -15.17
C ALA A 47 13.04 -22.17 -16.38
N THR A 48 11.96 -22.95 -16.30
CA THR A 48 10.83 -22.85 -17.24
C THR A 48 9.53 -22.71 -16.47
N ILE A 49 8.59 -21.94 -17.00
CA ILE A 49 7.24 -21.83 -16.43
C ILE A 49 6.47 -23.10 -16.76
N LYS A 50 6.00 -23.82 -15.73
CA LYS A 50 5.10 -24.97 -15.87
C LYS A 50 3.64 -24.53 -16.00
N GLU A 51 3.26 -23.58 -15.15
CA GLU A 51 1.88 -23.11 -15.03
C GLU A 51 1.87 -21.68 -14.48
N THR A 52 0.84 -20.92 -14.84
CA THR A 52 0.50 -19.66 -14.20
C THR A 52 -0.94 -19.67 -13.70
N SER A 53 -1.19 -18.98 -12.59
CA SER A 53 -2.55 -18.76 -12.07
C SER A 53 -2.73 -17.31 -11.64
N ILE A 54 -3.90 -16.73 -11.91
CA ILE A 54 -4.26 -15.39 -11.44
C ILE A 54 -5.44 -15.46 -10.47
N GLY A 55 -5.50 -14.50 -9.54
CA GLY A 55 -6.66 -14.33 -8.67
C GLY A 55 -7.89 -13.80 -9.44
N GLY A 56 -7.67 -12.80 -10.30
CA GLY A 56 -8.69 -12.20 -11.17
C GLY A 56 -9.96 -11.75 -10.44
N LEU A 57 -11.09 -11.77 -11.15
CA LEU A 57 -12.42 -11.41 -10.64
C LEU A 57 -12.96 -12.36 -9.54
N HIS A 58 -12.37 -13.56 -9.40
CA HIS A 58 -12.81 -14.61 -8.48
C HIS A 58 -11.83 -14.87 -7.35
N GLU A 59 -10.94 -13.91 -7.07
CA GLU A 59 -9.90 -14.03 -6.05
C GLU A 59 -10.47 -14.60 -4.74
N THR A 60 -9.96 -15.76 -4.33
CA THR A 60 -10.47 -16.46 -3.16
C THR A 60 -9.90 -15.86 -1.88
N ASN A 61 -10.74 -15.71 -0.86
CA ASN A 61 -10.25 -15.18 0.42
C ASN A 61 -9.37 -16.23 1.10
N VAL A 62 -8.18 -15.83 1.53
CA VAL A 62 -7.21 -16.65 2.26
C VAL A 62 -7.28 -16.37 3.77
N PRO A 63 -6.82 -17.28 4.65
CA PRO A 63 -6.79 -17.04 6.09
C PRO A 63 -5.99 -15.79 6.48
N SER A 64 -6.53 -15.00 7.40
CA SER A 64 -5.88 -13.82 7.96
C SER A 64 -5.23 -14.12 9.31
N VAL A 65 -4.18 -13.39 9.66
CA VAL A 65 -3.60 -13.36 11.01
C VAL A 65 -4.62 -12.92 12.07
N ASN A 66 -5.68 -12.22 11.66
CA ASN A 66 -6.76 -11.77 12.55
C ASN A 66 -7.92 -12.77 12.68
N GLY A 67 -7.74 -14.02 12.27
CA GLY A 67 -8.71 -15.11 12.43
C GLY A 67 -9.88 -15.12 11.43
N ARG A 68 -10.09 -14.03 10.67
CA ARG A 68 -11.04 -13.98 9.54
C ARG A 68 -10.35 -14.36 8.23
N LYS A 69 -11.06 -14.31 7.10
CA LYS A 69 -10.43 -14.38 5.78
C LYS A 69 -10.13 -12.97 5.24
N THR A 70 -9.10 -12.85 4.41
CA THR A 70 -8.66 -11.61 3.75
C THR A 70 -8.36 -11.87 2.27
N LYS A 71 -8.18 -10.79 1.50
CA LYS A 71 -7.64 -10.85 0.13
C LYS A 71 -6.12 -10.96 0.14
N SER A 72 -5.59 -11.63 -0.87
CA SER A 72 -4.15 -11.72 -1.10
C SER A 72 -3.67 -10.42 -1.75
N LYS A 73 -2.36 -10.18 -1.72
CA LYS A 73 -1.70 -9.18 -2.57
C LYS A 73 -1.14 -9.77 -3.85
N THR A 74 -1.15 -11.09 -3.95
CA THR A 74 -0.65 -11.83 -5.10
C THR A 74 -1.72 -11.85 -6.17
N ASP A 75 -1.42 -11.17 -7.29
CA ASP A 75 -2.31 -11.12 -8.44
C ASP A 75 -2.03 -12.29 -9.40
N LEU A 76 -0.75 -12.71 -9.48
CA LEU A 76 -0.23 -13.78 -10.34
C LEU A 76 0.70 -14.71 -9.54
N LYS A 77 0.49 -16.03 -9.67
CA LYS A 77 1.46 -17.06 -9.25
C LYS A 77 2.06 -17.74 -10.47
N VAL A 78 3.38 -17.90 -10.46
CA VAL A 78 4.14 -18.56 -11.52
C VAL A 78 4.81 -19.80 -10.93
N TYR A 79 4.42 -20.98 -11.42
CA TYR A 79 4.96 -22.26 -10.98
C TYR A 79 6.10 -22.65 -11.91
N LEU A 80 7.30 -22.80 -11.35
CA LEU A 80 8.50 -23.12 -12.12
C LEU A 80 8.78 -24.62 -12.15
N ASN A 81 9.58 -25.07 -13.13
CA ASN A 81 10.03 -26.45 -13.21
C ASN A 81 10.90 -26.90 -12.03
N THR A 82 11.52 -25.94 -11.34
CA THR A 82 12.28 -26.10 -10.09
C THR A 82 11.40 -26.39 -8.86
N ASN A 83 10.07 -26.37 -9.02
CA ASN A 83 9.06 -26.42 -7.94
C ASN A 83 8.99 -25.15 -7.07
N GLU A 84 9.71 -24.10 -7.47
CA GLU A 84 9.53 -22.76 -6.91
C GLU A 84 8.19 -22.16 -7.39
N VAL A 85 7.54 -21.41 -6.51
CA VAL A 85 6.36 -20.60 -6.83
C VAL A 85 6.75 -19.15 -6.63
N VAL A 86 6.63 -18.35 -7.69
CA VAL A 86 6.91 -16.92 -7.65
C VAL A 86 5.58 -16.18 -7.61
N ASN A 87 5.37 -15.42 -6.54
CA ASN A 87 4.16 -14.64 -6.34
C ASN A 87 4.40 -13.19 -6.75
N VAL A 88 3.52 -12.64 -7.59
CA VAL A 88 3.68 -11.31 -8.17
C VAL A 88 2.43 -10.49 -7.93
N SER A 89 2.59 -9.28 -7.41
CA SER A 89 1.56 -8.25 -7.47
C SER A 89 1.72 -7.42 -8.74
N ILE A 90 0.68 -7.31 -9.54
CA ILE A 90 0.66 -6.57 -10.80
C ILE A 90 0.15 -5.14 -10.53
N LYS A 91 0.81 -4.15 -11.12
CA LYS A 91 0.42 -2.74 -11.07
C LYS A 91 0.32 -2.20 -12.49
N LYS A 92 -0.91 -1.92 -12.92
CA LYS A 92 -1.19 -1.28 -14.22
C LYS A 92 -0.87 0.22 -14.21
N SER A 93 -1.10 0.88 -13.08
CA SER A 93 -0.94 2.32 -12.89
C SER A 93 0.38 2.63 -12.19
N LEU A 94 0.97 3.78 -12.51
CA LEU A 94 2.23 4.26 -11.91
C LEU A 94 2.02 4.87 -10.52
N SER A 95 0.78 5.05 -10.08
CA SER A 95 0.43 5.44 -8.72
C SER A 95 -0.95 4.92 -8.38
N GLY A 96 -1.17 4.58 -7.11
CA GLY A 96 -2.44 4.05 -6.67
C GLY A 96 -2.40 3.45 -5.28
N GLN A 97 -3.54 2.93 -4.85
CA GLN A 97 -3.70 2.29 -3.55
C GLN A 97 -2.98 0.95 -3.51
N VAL A 98 -2.15 0.73 -2.48
CA VAL A 98 -1.53 -0.56 -2.17
C VAL A 98 -2.12 -1.22 -0.94
N TYR A 99 -2.60 -0.45 0.03
CA TYR A 99 -3.22 -1.01 1.23
C TYR A 99 -4.29 -0.09 1.79
N PHE A 100 -5.39 -0.68 2.27
CA PHE A 100 -6.57 0.05 2.73
C PHE A 100 -7.22 -0.66 3.91
N VAL A 101 -7.18 -0.04 5.08
CA VAL A 101 -7.43 -0.73 6.35
C VAL A 101 -7.89 0.24 7.43
N ARG A 102 -8.79 -0.19 8.32
CA ARG A 102 -9.22 0.62 9.47
C ARG A 102 -8.11 0.67 10.52
N ALA A 103 -8.01 1.75 11.28
CA ALA A 103 -6.99 1.97 12.32
C ALA A 103 -6.79 0.75 13.25
N GLY A 104 -7.85 0.30 13.93
CA GLY A 104 -7.74 -0.87 14.83
C GLY A 104 -7.29 -2.15 14.12
N LEU A 105 -7.77 -2.40 12.90
CA LEU A 105 -7.36 -3.59 12.13
C LEU A 105 -5.91 -3.47 11.64
N PHE A 106 -5.43 -2.26 11.33
CA PHE A 106 -4.05 -2.02 10.97
C PHE A 106 -3.13 -2.34 12.13
N ILE A 107 -3.43 -1.81 13.33
CA ILE A 107 -2.68 -2.09 14.56
C ILE A 107 -2.64 -3.60 14.81
N ASP A 108 -3.80 -4.27 14.87
CA ASP A 108 -3.87 -5.72 15.10
C ASP A 108 -3.09 -6.54 14.06
N THR A 109 -3.13 -6.10 12.79
CA THR A 109 -2.41 -6.80 11.70
C THR A 109 -0.92 -6.61 11.84
N PHE A 110 -0.46 -5.37 12.04
CA PHE A 110 0.95 -5.06 12.22
C PHE A 110 1.54 -5.88 13.36
N GLU A 111 0.89 -5.83 14.53
CA GLU A 111 1.42 -6.50 15.71
C GLU A 111 1.51 -8.01 15.55
N LYS A 112 0.55 -8.64 14.85
CA LYS A 112 0.56 -10.09 14.62
C LYS A 112 1.49 -10.53 13.51
N GLN A 113 1.70 -9.69 12.49
CA GLN A 113 2.60 -10.02 11.39
C GLN A 113 4.06 -9.96 11.82
N PHE A 114 4.42 -8.99 12.66
CA PHE A 114 5.80 -8.74 13.06
C PHE A 114 6.12 -9.16 14.49
N ASP A 115 5.14 -9.70 15.23
CA ASP A 115 5.27 -10.02 16.65
C ASP A 115 5.81 -8.84 17.49
N ALA A 116 5.38 -7.63 17.13
CA ALA A 116 5.90 -6.37 17.67
C ALA A 116 4.75 -5.44 18.07
N LYS A 117 4.77 -4.92 19.30
CA LYS A 117 3.70 -4.04 19.80
C LYS A 117 3.87 -2.61 19.29
N ILE A 118 2.78 -2.01 18.82
CA ILE A 118 2.75 -0.57 18.53
C ILE A 118 2.64 0.17 19.86
N PRO A 119 3.50 1.17 20.16
CA PRO A 119 3.41 1.93 21.40
C PRO A 119 2.02 2.58 21.58
N VAL A 120 1.54 2.65 22.82
CA VAL A 120 0.18 3.15 23.13
C VAL A 120 -0.04 4.57 22.61
N ASP A 121 0.97 5.42 22.72
CA ASP A 121 0.94 6.80 22.22
C ASP A 121 0.80 6.84 20.69
N VAL A 122 1.50 5.95 19.99
CA VAL A 122 1.37 5.82 18.53
C VAL A 122 -0.01 5.29 18.15
N GLN A 123 -0.54 4.28 18.86
CA GLN A 123 -1.91 3.79 18.64
C GLN A 123 -2.93 4.92 18.83
N ARG A 124 -2.74 5.74 19.86
CA ARG A 124 -3.58 6.91 20.13
C ARG A 124 -3.52 7.92 18.98
N ALA A 125 -2.32 8.26 18.53
CA ALA A 125 -2.13 9.16 17.39
C ALA A 125 -2.74 8.61 16.09
N ILE A 126 -2.58 7.31 15.82
CA ILE A 126 -3.25 6.63 14.69
C ILE A 126 -4.78 6.78 14.79
N ASN A 127 -5.35 6.51 15.96
CA ASN A 127 -6.80 6.60 16.13
C ASN A 127 -7.34 8.02 15.93
N LEU A 128 -6.61 9.05 16.40
CA LEU A 128 -6.96 10.45 16.17
C LEU A 128 -6.83 10.86 14.69
N PHE A 129 -5.77 10.42 14.02
CA PHE A 129 -5.43 10.85 12.66
C PHE A 129 -6.21 10.10 11.57
N TRP A 130 -6.86 8.97 11.91
CA TRP A 130 -7.65 8.16 10.99
C TRP A 130 -9.09 7.86 11.46
N ALA A 131 -9.71 8.79 12.19
CA ALA A 131 -11.12 8.77 12.58
C ALA A 131 -11.58 7.51 13.33
N ALA A 132 -10.80 7.09 14.32
CA ALA A 132 -11.14 5.99 15.22
C ALA A 132 -11.15 6.40 16.71
N ALA A 133 -11.05 7.69 17.00
CA ALA A 133 -11.08 8.25 18.35
C ALA A 133 -12.37 9.06 18.57
N ASP A 134 -13.15 8.69 19.57
CA ASP A 134 -14.46 9.31 19.87
C ASP A 134 -14.36 10.79 20.29
N ASP A 135 -13.21 11.20 20.80
CA ASP A 135 -12.93 12.55 21.29
C ASP A 135 -12.21 13.45 20.27
N ALA A 136 -11.98 12.96 19.04
CA ALA A 136 -11.30 13.73 17.99
C ALA A 136 -12.01 15.06 17.69
N VAL A 137 -13.35 15.06 17.68
CA VAL A 137 -14.15 16.27 17.40
C VAL A 137 -13.95 17.35 18.45
N ASP A 138 -13.83 16.99 19.72
CA ASP A 138 -13.64 17.96 20.79
C ASP A 138 -12.21 18.54 20.77
N ILE A 139 -11.22 17.70 20.48
CA ILE A 139 -9.84 18.14 20.23
C ILE A 139 -9.79 19.13 19.05
N ILE A 140 -10.48 18.84 17.94
CA ILE A 140 -10.51 19.75 16.77
C ILE A 140 -11.14 21.09 17.15
N LYS A 141 -12.22 21.11 17.93
CA LYS A 141 -12.87 22.37 18.36
C LYS A 141 -11.96 23.24 19.21
N GLU A 142 -11.14 22.62 20.07
CA GLU A 142 -10.27 23.31 21.02
C GLU A 142 -8.94 23.75 20.37
N PHE A 143 -8.28 22.86 19.62
CA PHE A 143 -6.91 23.06 19.12
C PHE A 143 -6.82 23.32 17.61
N GLY A 144 -7.90 23.10 16.85
CA GLY A 144 -7.90 23.28 15.40
C GLY A 144 -7.80 24.75 14.98
N ASP A 145 -6.95 25.04 13.99
CA ASP A 145 -6.80 26.40 13.44
C ASP A 145 -8.06 26.87 12.69
N ARG A 146 -8.83 27.73 13.35
CA ARG A 146 -10.06 28.33 12.80
C ARG A 146 -9.81 29.42 11.77
N SER A 147 -8.59 29.96 11.67
CA SER A 147 -8.25 30.96 10.65
C SER A 147 -8.23 30.33 9.26
N ASN A 148 -7.85 29.05 9.17
CA ASN A 148 -7.95 28.25 7.96
C ASN A 148 -9.24 27.41 7.94
N LYS A 149 -10.35 28.08 7.61
CA LYS A 149 -11.70 27.47 7.55
C LYS A 149 -11.74 26.15 6.76
N LYS A 150 -11.04 26.07 5.63
CA LYS A 150 -11.03 24.87 4.79
C LYS A 150 -10.44 23.66 5.52
N ASN A 151 -9.34 23.84 6.25
CA ASN A 151 -8.70 22.77 7.01
C ASN A 151 -9.55 22.38 8.22
N PHE A 152 -10.08 23.37 8.94
CA PHE A 152 -10.96 23.15 10.08
C PHE A 152 -12.22 22.35 9.69
N ASP A 153 -12.95 22.81 8.66
CA ASP A 153 -14.17 22.15 8.18
C ASP A 153 -13.89 20.72 7.68
N LEU A 154 -12.71 20.47 7.10
CA LEU A 154 -12.30 19.14 6.64
C LEU A 154 -12.14 18.17 7.80
N GLN A 155 -11.45 18.58 8.86
CA GLN A 155 -11.26 17.78 10.08
C GLN A 155 -12.59 17.47 10.75
N MET A 156 -13.46 18.48 10.90
CA MET A 156 -14.80 18.30 11.48
C MET A 156 -15.65 17.30 10.69
N ARG A 157 -15.58 17.32 9.36
CA ARG A 157 -16.30 16.36 8.50
C ARG A 157 -15.71 14.95 8.56
N HIS A 158 -14.39 14.85 8.68
CA HIS A 158 -13.70 13.56 8.71
C HIS A 158 -13.65 12.95 10.10
N GLU A 159 -13.99 13.73 11.13
CA GLU A 159 -13.85 13.37 12.55
C GLU A 159 -12.42 12.90 12.86
N SER A 160 -11.45 13.64 12.30
CA SER A 160 -10.06 13.23 12.23
C SER A 160 -9.16 14.45 12.34
N VAL A 161 -8.14 14.38 13.20
CA VAL A 161 -7.15 15.46 13.33
C VAL A 161 -6.19 15.44 12.14
N ASN A 162 -5.70 16.61 11.75
CA ASN A 162 -4.53 16.74 10.86
C ASN A 162 -3.26 16.96 11.70
N ALA A 163 -2.09 16.96 11.04
CA ALA A 163 -0.80 17.10 11.69
C ALA A 163 -0.68 18.42 12.49
N THR A 164 -1.19 19.53 11.96
CA THR A 164 -1.15 20.82 12.66
C THR A 164 -1.96 20.82 13.96
N THR A 165 -3.17 20.24 13.94
CA THR A 165 -4.03 20.13 15.13
C THR A 165 -3.45 19.12 16.12
N LEU A 166 -2.93 17.98 15.63
CA LEU A 166 -2.26 16.99 16.49
C LEU A 166 -1.09 17.63 17.24
N LYS A 167 -0.26 18.42 16.54
CA LYS A 167 0.86 19.14 17.16
C LYS A 167 0.41 20.16 18.21
N ALA A 168 -0.67 20.90 17.94
CA ALA A 168 -1.19 21.90 18.87
C ALA A 168 -1.84 21.27 20.12
N TYR A 169 -2.47 20.11 19.95
CA TYR A 169 -3.06 19.32 21.04
C TYR A 169 -1.99 18.64 21.89
N ASP A 170 -1.08 17.92 21.25
CA ASP A 170 -0.03 17.12 21.90
C ASP A 170 1.17 16.93 20.95
N GLU A 171 2.23 17.71 21.18
CA GLU A 171 3.46 17.64 20.38
C GLU A 171 4.18 16.30 20.52
N HIS A 172 4.04 15.60 21.66
CA HIS A 172 4.62 14.27 21.83
C HIS A 172 3.95 13.26 20.90
N LEU A 173 2.61 13.24 20.83
CA LEU A 173 1.88 12.36 19.91
C LEU A 173 2.21 12.64 18.44
N TYR A 174 2.37 13.92 18.09
CA TYR A 174 2.81 14.34 16.76
C TYR A 174 4.18 13.76 16.40
N ASN A 175 5.16 13.90 17.29
CA ASN A 175 6.51 13.40 17.03
C ASN A 175 6.55 11.86 17.04
N ALA A 176 5.93 11.23 18.04
CA ALA A 176 5.92 9.78 18.20
C ALA A 176 5.28 9.06 17.00
N LEU A 177 4.20 9.62 16.44
CA LEU A 177 3.59 9.05 15.24
C LEU A 177 4.55 9.10 14.04
N LEU A 178 5.19 10.24 13.81
CA LEU A 178 6.09 10.39 12.67
C LEU A 178 7.34 9.52 12.82
N GLU A 179 7.96 9.53 14.00
CA GLU A 179 9.13 8.70 14.34
C GLU A 179 8.81 7.22 14.16
N TRP A 180 7.65 6.75 14.65
CA TRP A 180 7.27 5.35 14.47
C TRP A 180 7.09 4.95 13.01
N PHE A 181 6.51 5.82 12.16
CA PHE A 181 6.41 5.56 10.73
C PHE A 181 7.79 5.51 10.04
N THR A 182 8.74 6.31 10.50
CA THR A 182 10.13 6.32 10.03
C THR A 182 10.87 5.03 10.44
N ASP A 183 10.76 4.64 11.70
CA ASP A 183 11.46 3.48 12.26
C ASP A 183 10.94 2.14 11.74
N ASN A 184 9.68 2.10 11.30
CA ASN A 184 9.00 0.89 10.82
C ASN A 184 8.73 0.95 9.31
N ALA A 185 9.50 1.75 8.56
CA ALA A 185 9.26 1.97 7.13
C ALA A 185 9.40 0.67 6.32
N TYR A 186 10.32 -0.22 6.73
CA TYR A 186 10.46 -1.58 6.21
C TYR A 186 9.14 -2.37 6.31
N GLU A 187 8.61 -2.49 7.54
CA GLU A 187 7.40 -3.24 7.86
C GLU A 187 6.18 -2.65 7.14
N LEU A 188 6.10 -1.31 7.06
CA LEU A 188 5.04 -0.61 6.34
C LEU A 188 5.08 -0.91 4.85
N ALA A 189 6.26 -0.93 4.22
CA ALA A 189 6.41 -1.35 2.83
C ALA A 189 6.04 -2.83 2.66
N LYS A 190 6.52 -3.70 3.54
CA LYS A 190 6.25 -5.14 3.48
C LYS A 190 4.76 -5.46 3.63
N LEU A 191 4.07 -4.83 4.58
CA LEU A 191 2.62 -4.91 4.72
C LEU A 191 1.89 -4.39 3.49
N SER A 192 2.40 -3.32 2.88
CA SER A 192 1.75 -2.64 1.76
C SER A 192 1.86 -3.39 0.45
N PHE A 193 3.03 -3.95 0.14
CA PHE A 193 3.31 -4.59 -1.15
C PHE A 193 3.21 -6.11 -1.12
N SER A 194 3.50 -6.76 0.00
CA SER A 194 3.67 -8.23 0.06
C SER A 194 2.60 -8.92 0.91
N MET A 195 2.47 -8.55 2.19
CA MET A 195 1.81 -9.41 3.17
C MET A 195 0.34 -9.07 3.42
N GLY A 196 0.01 -7.78 3.57
CA GLY A 196 -1.28 -7.36 4.11
C GLY A 196 -1.63 -8.11 5.41
N ALA A 197 -2.88 -8.55 5.54
CA ALA A 197 -3.33 -9.33 6.69
C ALA A 197 -3.25 -10.85 6.47
N VAL A 198 -2.59 -11.32 5.41
CA VAL A 198 -2.54 -12.74 5.01
C VAL A 198 -1.64 -13.52 5.95
N ARG A 199 -2.13 -14.66 6.46
CA ARG A 199 -1.41 -15.49 7.44
C ARG A 199 -0.31 -16.36 6.85
N ASP A 200 -0.56 -16.97 5.69
CA ASP A 200 0.38 -17.92 5.09
C ASP A 200 1.37 -17.18 4.20
N SER A 201 2.66 -17.26 4.53
CA SER A 201 3.74 -16.66 3.73
C SER A 201 3.78 -17.13 2.28
N LYS A 202 3.25 -18.33 1.97
CA LYS A 202 3.16 -18.85 0.59
C LYS A 202 2.17 -18.08 -0.29
N GLU A 203 1.36 -17.21 0.30
CA GLU A 203 0.40 -16.36 -0.39
C GLU A 203 0.89 -14.91 -0.54
N TRP A 204 2.02 -14.55 0.09
CA TRP A 204 2.57 -13.20 0.02
C TRP A 204 3.23 -12.94 -1.32
N SER A 205 3.15 -11.71 -1.81
CA SER A 205 3.83 -11.33 -3.05
C SER A 205 5.34 -11.20 -2.81
N ASP A 206 6.14 -11.80 -3.70
CA ASP A 206 7.60 -11.67 -3.72
C ASP A 206 8.02 -10.46 -4.54
N TYR A 207 7.31 -10.19 -5.63
CA TYR A 207 7.60 -9.11 -6.57
C TYR A 207 6.41 -8.16 -6.75
N VAL A 208 6.71 -6.90 -7.06
CA VAL A 208 5.75 -5.97 -7.66
C VAL A 208 6.15 -5.72 -9.11
N TRP A 209 5.22 -5.92 -10.03
CA TRP A 209 5.44 -5.78 -11.46
C TRP A 209 4.58 -4.66 -12.04
N TYR A 210 5.24 -3.58 -12.43
CA TYR A 210 4.63 -2.49 -13.19
C TYR A 210 4.60 -2.87 -14.66
N VAL A 211 3.43 -3.26 -15.14
CA VAL A 211 3.21 -3.66 -16.54
C VAL A 211 1.83 -3.24 -17.01
N ASN A 212 1.79 -2.64 -18.21
CA ASN A 212 0.55 -2.22 -18.85
C ASN A 212 0.46 -2.74 -20.29
N LEU A 213 -0.33 -3.78 -20.50
CA LEU A 213 -0.60 -4.37 -21.82
C LEU A 213 -1.85 -3.78 -22.49
N LEU A 214 -2.45 -2.73 -21.89
CA LEU A 214 -3.60 -2.01 -22.45
C LEU A 214 -3.20 -0.75 -23.23
N GLY A 215 -1.89 -0.45 -23.31
CA GLY A 215 -1.35 0.66 -24.09
C GLY A 215 -1.52 2.03 -23.43
N GLU A 216 -1.79 2.09 -22.11
CA GLU A 216 -1.89 3.37 -21.40
C GLU A 216 -0.52 3.96 -21.03
N ASN A 217 0.48 3.08 -20.88
CA ASN A 217 1.91 3.40 -20.74
C ASN A 217 2.75 2.18 -21.20
N ASP A 218 4.06 2.36 -21.30
CA ASP A 218 5.02 1.36 -21.78
C ASP A 218 5.93 0.80 -20.66
N THR A 219 5.55 1.01 -19.40
CA THR A 219 6.34 0.53 -18.27
C THR A 219 6.30 -0.99 -18.21
N ASP A 220 7.48 -1.61 -18.09
CA ASP A 220 7.67 -3.04 -17.86
C ASP A 220 8.82 -3.27 -16.86
N ASP A 221 8.64 -2.78 -15.63
CA ASP A 221 9.63 -2.87 -14.55
C ASP A 221 9.12 -3.79 -13.44
N ILE A 222 9.96 -4.73 -13.00
CA ILE A 222 9.66 -5.64 -11.89
C ILE A 222 10.69 -5.46 -10.79
N PHE A 223 10.21 -5.35 -9.56
CA PHE A 223 11.04 -5.11 -8.38
C PHE A 223 10.80 -6.22 -7.37
N PHE A 224 11.89 -6.74 -6.79
CA PHE A 224 11.79 -7.62 -5.65
C PHE A 224 11.36 -6.81 -4.43
N ILE A 225 10.31 -7.26 -3.73
CA ILE A 225 9.71 -6.46 -2.66
C ILE A 225 10.65 -6.33 -1.47
N GLU A 226 11.52 -7.31 -1.22
CA GLU A 226 12.53 -7.19 -0.15
C GLU A 226 13.48 -6.01 -0.40
N ASP A 227 13.95 -5.84 -1.64
CA ASP A 227 14.81 -4.72 -2.03
C ASP A 227 14.09 -3.38 -1.81
N ILE A 228 12.79 -3.31 -2.12
CA ILE A 228 11.96 -2.14 -1.80
C ILE A 228 11.96 -1.88 -0.30
N CYS A 229 11.72 -2.90 0.52
CA CYS A 229 11.60 -2.71 1.97
C CYS A 229 12.92 -2.22 2.58
N HIS A 230 14.06 -2.74 2.13
CA HIS A 230 15.38 -2.26 2.55
C HIS A 230 15.64 -0.82 2.10
N ALA A 231 15.46 -0.51 0.81
CA ALA A 231 15.69 0.84 0.28
C ALA A 231 14.77 1.89 0.93
N VAL A 232 13.51 1.53 1.20
CA VAL A 232 12.55 2.38 1.93
C VAL A 232 13.08 2.71 3.33
N GLN A 233 13.59 1.72 4.06
CA GLN A 233 14.11 1.93 5.42
C GLN A 233 15.34 2.83 5.44
N GLU A 234 16.24 2.67 4.47
CA GLU A 234 17.50 3.43 4.38
C GLU A 234 17.26 4.94 4.28
N ILE A 235 16.24 5.36 3.53
CA ILE A 235 15.95 6.77 3.29
C ILE A 235 14.76 7.30 4.13
N ALA A 236 14.21 6.47 5.02
CA ALA A 236 13.00 6.79 5.76
C ALA A 236 13.10 8.12 6.52
N ASN A 237 14.28 8.41 7.11
CA ASN A 237 14.54 9.65 7.84
C ASN A 237 14.38 10.92 7.00
N GLU A 238 14.65 10.84 5.69
CA GLU A 238 14.63 11.99 4.79
C GLU A 238 13.26 12.15 4.10
N GLU A 239 12.62 11.02 3.79
CA GLU A 239 11.41 10.98 2.97
C GLU A 239 10.10 10.75 3.76
N THR A 240 10.19 10.58 5.10
CA THR A 240 9.02 10.45 5.98
C THR A 240 8.73 11.76 6.69
N TYR A 241 7.67 12.43 6.26
CA TYR A 241 7.26 13.73 6.81
C TYR A 241 5.76 13.98 6.62
N TYR A 242 5.16 14.83 7.44
CA TYR A 242 3.79 15.26 7.21
C TYR A 242 3.66 16.09 5.94
N GLY A 243 2.69 15.77 5.09
CA GLY A 243 2.39 16.58 3.91
C GLY A 243 2.00 18.01 4.28
N SER A 244 2.18 18.96 3.35
CA SER A 244 1.73 20.34 3.57
C SER A 244 0.22 20.57 3.32
N PRO A 245 -0.46 19.88 2.38
CA PRO A 245 -1.86 20.15 2.10
C PRO A 245 -2.75 19.89 3.32
N PHE A 246 -3.74 20.77 3.50
CA PHE A 246 -4.78 20.66 4.51
C PHE A 246 -4.29 20.55 5.96
N GLY A 247 -3.12 21.14 6.27
CA GLY A 247 -2.52 21.07 7.60
C GLY A 247 -1.90 19.71 7.90
N GLY A 248 -1.51 18.97 6.86
CA GLY A 248 -0.90 17.65 6.96
C GLY A 248 -1.90 16.56 7.22
N THR A 249 -2.79 16.31 6.26
CA THR A 249 -3.70 15.15 6.28
C THR A 249 -3.06 13.86 5.74
N THR A 250 -1.78 13.93 5.37
CA THR A 250 -1.01 12.79 4.85
C THR A 250 0.33 12.70 5.56
N ILE A 251 0.87 11.49 5.64
CA ILE A 251 2.27 11.23 5.95
C ILE A 251 2.91 10.77 4.64
N GLN A 252 3.89 11.51 4.14
CA GLN A 252 4.73 11.10 3.02
C GLN A 252 5.62 9.95 3.45
N LEU A 253 5.86 9.02 2.53
CA LEU A 253 6.70 7.84 2.74
C LEU A 253 7.68 7.73 1.56
N PRO A 254 8.81 7.03 1.75
CA PRO A 254 9.79 6.77 0.67
C PRO A 254 9.19 6.13 -0.57
N PHE A 255 8.13 5.32 -0.44
CA PHE A 255 7.45 4.68 -1.57
C PHE A 255 6.17 5.38 -2.04
N GLY A 256 5.73 6.45 -1.38
CA GLY A 256 4.45 7.12 -1.66
C GLY A 256 3.93 7.93 -0.46
N PHE A 257 2.72 7.63 0.00
CA PHE A 257 2.14 8.30 1.17
C PHE A 257 1.01 7.48 1.80
N VAL A 258 0.66 7.78 3.04
CA VAL A 258 -0.57 7.33 3.68
C VAL A 258 -1.49 8.52 3.95
N GLN A 259 -2.78 8.33 3.73
CA GLN A 259 -3.80 9.37 3.94
C GLN A 259 -5.06 8.83 4.59
N TRP A 260 -5.86 9.74 5.13
CA TRP A 260 -7.24 9.45 5.48
C TRP A 260 -8.09 9.27 4.20
N HIS A 261 -8.82 8.16 4.12
CA HIS A 261 -9.84 7.96 3.10
C HIS A 261 -11.00 7.15 3.67
N GLN A 262 -12.21 7.75 3.72
CA GLN A 262 -13.43 7.08 4.19
C GLN A 262 -13.30 6.45 5.60
N GLY A 263 -12.61 7.14 6.53
CA GLY A 263 -12.40 6.65 7.90
C GLY A 263 -11.38 5.51 8.00
N GLN A 264 -10.46 5.41 7.04
CA GLN A 264 -9.46 4.34 6.95
C GLN A 264 -8.09 4.89 6.55
N LEU A 265 -7.04 4.13 6.88
CA LEU A 265 -5.70 4.33 6.38
C LEU A 265 -5.65 3.85 4.93
N GLN A 266 -5.24 4.71 4.03
CA GLN A 266 -5.01 4.37 2.63
C GLN A 266 -3.56 4.66 2.26
N PHE A 267 -2.79 3.59 2.10
CA PHE A 267 -1.42 3.64 1.61
C PHE A 267 -1.42 3.68 0.09
N HIS A 268 -0.64 4.60 -0.46
CA HIS A 268 -0.44 4.77 -1.89
C HIS A 268 1.02 4.53 -2.25
N HIS A 269 1.22 3.93 -3.43
CA HIS A 269 2.52 3.85 -4.06
C HIS A 269 2.71 4.97 -5.09
N ASN A 270 3.97 5.27 -5.37
CA ASN A 270 4.42 6.08 -6.50
C ASN A 270 5.60 5.36 -7.17
N TYR A 271 5.43 5.02 -8.45
CA TYR A 271 6.41 4.29 -9.24
C TYR A 271 7.74 5.06 -9.37
N ASP A 272 7.71 6.37 -9.62
CA ASP A 272 8.93 7.17 -9.78
C ASP A 272 9.74 7.20 -8.48
N LYS A 273 9.06 7.30 -7.33
CA LYS A 273 9.71 7.15 -6.02
C LYS A 273 10.38 5.78 -5.92
N LEU A 274 9.64 4.68 -6.10
CA LEU A 274 10.20 3.32 -6.03
C LEU A 274 11.37 3.10 -6.99
N LYS A 275 11.26 3.60 -8.22
CA LYS A 275 12.34 3.51 -9.21
C LYS A 275 13.57 4.31 -8.81
N ASN A 276 13.40 5.42 -8.11
CA ASN A 276 14.52 6.25 -7.68
C ASN A 276 15.25 5.69 -6.47
N ILE A 277 14.54 5.03 -5.54
CA ILE A 277 15.17 4.45 -4.34
C ILE A 277 15.91 3.14 -4.63
N LEU A 278 15.59 2.47 -5.74
CA LEU A 278 16.20 1.19 -6.15
C LEU A 278 17.37 1.36 -7.14
N LYS A 279 17.87 2.58 -7.33
CA LYS A 279 19.05 2.87 -8.17
C LYS A 279 20.31 2.87 -7.35
#